data_AF-A0A246ICA8-F1
#
_entry.id   AF-A0A246ICA8-F1
#
_cell.length_a   1.000
_cell.length_b   1.000
_cell.length_c   1.000
_cell.angle_alpha   90.00
_cell.angle_beta   90.00
_cell.angle_gamma   90.00
#
_symmetry.space_group_name_H-M   'P 1'
#
loop_
_entity.id
_entity.type
_entity.pdbx_description
1 polymer ?
#
loop_
_entity_poly.entity_id
_entity_poly.type
_entity_poly.pdbx_seq_one_letter_code
_entity_poly.pdbx_strand_id
1 'polypeptide(L)'
;MKLSFEQGIAAGVAGLVAMALIAGVLLVDHGAAAAPVEASAQIQALPAPTGDAAFRDDATHASVVFAGGCFWGVQGVFQHVKGVSNAVSGYIGGSAANARYERVSGGQTGHAEAVKIDYDPRQVSYGQLMQVFFSVAHDPTQLNRQGPDHGSQYRSAIFTDDARQQAASRAYIAQLGQAGSYRAPIVTQLVSGQRFYPAESYHQNYMTNYPQAAYIRYYDAPKLAALAKQFPALYRRDAVLVPMR
;
A
#
# COMPACT_ATOMS: atom_id res chain seq x y z
N MET A 1 55.66 -68.75 14.18
CA MET A 1 54.60 -67.93 13.55
C MET A 1 54.99 -66.48 13.75
N LYS A 2 55.35 -65.79 12.66
CA LYS A 2 55.95 -64.44 12.67
C LYS A 2 54.86 -63.41 12.97
N LEU A 3 55.01 -62.65 14.05
CA LEU A 3 54.28 -61.41 14.29
C LEU A 3 54.83 -60.36 13.32
N SER A 4 54.07 -60.07 12.27
CA SER A 4 54.42 -59.12 11.22
C SER A 4 54.21 -57.69 11.70
N PHE A 5 55.31 -56.95 11.80
CA PHE A 5 55.63 -55.62 11.25
C PHE A 5 54.49 -54.76 10.63
N GLU A 6 53.30 -54.72 11.20
CA GLU A 6 52.17 -53.87 10.77
C GLU A 6 51.53 -53.12 11.96
N GLN A 7 52.24 -53.03 13.10
CA GLN A 7 51.82 -52.23 14.26
C GLN A 7 52.57 -50.89 14.40
N GLY A 8 53.29 -50.45 13.35
CA GLY A 8 54.18 -49.29 13.42
C GLY A 8 53.78 -48.05 12.61
N ILE A 9 52.78 -48.10 11.74
CA ILE A 9 52.46 -46.97 10.81
C ILE A 9 51.02 -46.45 10.97
N ALA A 10 50.14 -47.17 11.67
CA ALA A 10 48.75 -46.75 11.86
C ALA A 10 48.51 -45.73 13.00
N ALA A 11 49.56 -45.31 13.72
CA ALA A 11 49.47 -44.28 14.77
C ALA A 11 49.97 -42.89 14.34
N GLY A 12 50.44 -42.73 13.09
CA GLY A 12 51.04 -41.48 12.60
C GLY A 12 50.19 -40.64 11.64
N VAL A 13 49.07 -41.15 11.12
CA VAL A 13 48.26 -40.44 10.10
C VAL A 13 46.81 -40.18 10.54
N ALA A 14 46.34 -40.82 11.62
CA ALA A 14 45.00 -40.53 12.17
C ALA A 14 44.96 -39.26 13.07
N GLY A 15 46.11 -38.66 13.39
CA GLY A 15 46.20 -37.47 14.25
C GLY A 15 46.34 -36.12 13.52
N LEU A 16 46.48 -36.11 12.19
CA LEU A 16 46.75 -34.88 11.41
C LEU A 16 45.72 -34.56 10.31
N VAL A 17 44.65 -35.34 10.18
CA VAL A 17 43.48 -34.96 9.34
C VAL A 17 42.27 -34.53 10.20
N ALA A 18 42.28 -34.82 11.50
CA ALA A 18 41.25 -34.37 12.44
C ALA A 18 41.47 -32.93 12.99
N MET A 19 42.54 -32.26 12.56
CA MET A 19 42.85 -30.85 12.91
C MET A 19 42.96 -29.96 11.65
N ALA A 20 42.22 -30.29 10.59
CA ALA A 20 42.08 -29.44 9.40
C ALA A 20 40.64 -29.40 8.84
N LEU A 21 39.66 -29.96 9.56
CA LEU A 21 38.23 -29.90 9.21
C LEU A 21 37.35 -29.25 10.30
N ILE A 22 37.96 -28.56 11.28
CA ILE A 22 37.27 -27.76 12.31
C ILE A 22 37.84 -26.33 12.35
N ALA A 23 38.20 -25.77 11.20
CA ALA A 23 38.67 -24.38 11.09
C ALA A 23 38.13 -23.65 9.85
N GLY A 24 36.98 -24.08 9.31
CA GLY A 24 36.52 -23.61 8.01
C GLY A 24 35.02 -23.42 7.79
N VAL A 25 34.17 -23.43 8.83
CA VAL A 25 32.75 -23.04 8.71
C VAL A 25 32.28 -22.34 10.00
N LEU A 26 32.86 -21.19 10.30
CA LEU A 26 32.25 -20.17 11.18
C LEU A 26 32.58 -18.77 10.64
N LEU A 27 32.24 -18.54 9.37
CA LEU A 27 31.73 -17.22 8.99
C LEU A 27 30.23 -17.29 9.19
N VAL A 28 29.82 -17.09 10.45
CA VAL A 28 28.48 -16.59 10.71
C VAL A 28 28.45 -15.24 10.02
N ASP A 29 27.79 -15.20 8.87
CA ASP A 29 27.49 -13.97 8.12
C ASP A 29 26.61 -13.11 9.04
N HIS A 30 27.28 -12.34 9.90
CA HIS A 30 26.68 -11.33 10.74
C HIS A 30 26.33 -10.16 9.84
N GLY A 31 25.10 -10.14 9.35
CA GLY A 31 24.44 -8.89 8.99
C GLY A 31 24.18 -8.66 7.51
N ALA A 32 23.56 -9.62 6.83
CA ALA A 32 22.38 -9.24 6.06
C ALA A 32 21.15 -9.45 6.95
N ALA A 33 21.05 -8.64 8.01
CA ALA A 33 19.72 -8.32 8.52
C ALA A 33 18.98 -7.78 7.31
N ALA A 34 18.06 -8.58 6.76
CA ALA A 34 17.09 -8.06 5.81
C ALA A 34 16.53 -6.82 6.50
N ALA A 35 16.88 -5.65 5.96
CA ALA A 35 16.36 -4.40 6.46
C ALA A 35 14.85 -4.62 6.59
N PRO A 36 14.23 -4.30 7.74
CA PRO A 36 12.78 -4.36 7.82
C PRO A 36 12.30 -3.61 6.59
N VAL A 37 11.45 -4.24 5.77
CA VAL A 37 10.75 -3.52 4.71
C VAL A 37 10.08 -2.39 5.46
N GLU A 38 10.62 -1.17 5.32
CA GLU A 38 10.08 -0.02 5.99
C GLU A 38 8.68 0.11 5.44
N ALA A 39 7.71 -0.38 6.21
CA ALA A 39 6.31 -0.09 5.98
C ALA A 39 6.25 1.42 5.76
N SER A 40 5.72 1.84 4.62
CA SER A 40 5.75 3.18 4.04
C SER A 40 5.12 4.29 4.91
N ALA A 41 4.87 4.03 6.18
CA ALA A 41 4.51 5.02 7.17
C ALA A 41 5.78 5.64 7.80
N GLN A 42 6.54 6.44 7.04
CA GLN A 42 7.22 7.54 7.72
C GLN A 42 6.11 8.42 8.30
N ILE A 43 5.92 8.32 9.61
CA ILE A 43 4.89 9.03 10.39
C ILE A 43 5.27 10.53 10.47
N GLN A 44 5.35 11.20 9.33
CA GLN A 44 5.35 12.64 9.27
C GLN A 44 3.92 13.08 9.07
N ALA A 45 3.36 13.77 10.07
CA ALA A 45 2.02 14.33 9.95
C ALA A 45 2.04 15.36 8.81
N LEU A 46 1.34 15.03 7.71
CA LEU A 46 1.23 15.92 6.57
C LEU A 46 0.47 17.18 6.95
N PRO A 47 0.82 18.35 6.41
CA PRO A 47 0.07 19.58 6.68
C PRO A 47 -1.39 19.41 6.25
N ALA A 48 -2.30 19.95 7.05
CA ALA A 48 -3.71 20.01 6.70
C ALA A 48 -3.89 20.78 5.38
N PRO A 49 -4.78 20.35 4.48
CA PRO A 49 -5.10 21.09 3.26
C PRO A 49 -5.49 22.53 3.57
N THR A 50 -5.01 23.48 2.75
CA THR A 50 -5.37 24.91 2.85
C THR A 50 -5.70 25.49 1.47
N GLY A 51 -6.27 26.70 1.44
CA GLY A 51 -6.63 27.38 0.19
C GLY A 51 -7.54 26.52 -0.69
N ASP A 52 -7.20 26.40 -1.97
CA ASP A 52 -7.96 25.61 -2.95
C ASP A 52 -8.04 24.12 -2.59
N ALA A 53 -7.05 23.59 -1.86
CA ALA A 53 -7.07 22.19 -1.39
C ALA A 53 -8.10 21.96 -0.28
N ALA A 54 -8.59 23.02 0.36
CA ALA A 54 -9.58 22.99 1.44
C ALA A 54 -10.94 23.57 1.02
N PHE A 55 -11.29 23.49 -0.28
CA PHE A 55 -12.58 23.97 -0.75
C PHE A 55 -13.73 23.27 0.00
N ARG A 56 -14.81 24.04 0.18
CA ARG A 56 -16.04 23.53 0.79
C ARG A 56 -16.99 23.06 -0.31
N ASP A 57 -17.61 21.92 -0.06
CA ASP A 57 -18.68 21.39 -0.89
C ASP A 57 -19.90 21.22 0.02
N ASP A 58 -21.01 21.84 -0.36
CA ASP A 58 -22.28 21.81 0.37
C ASP A 58 -23.19 20.65 -0.06
N ALA A 59 -22.74 19.87 -1.06
CA ALA A 59 -23.37 18.62 -1.45
C ALA A 59 -23.48 17.66 -0.25
N THR A 60 -24.53 16.85 -0.26
CA THR A 60 -24.74 15.79 0.75
C THR A 60 -24.13 14.46 0.33
N HIS A 61 -23.62 14.38 -0.89
CA HIS A 61 -22.99 13.20 -1.46
C HIS A 61 -21.98 13.62 -2.53
N ALA A 62 -20.78 13.06 -2.48
CA ALA A 62 -19.75 13.20 -3.49
C ALA A 62 -18.97 11.89 -3.65
N SER A 63 -18.25 11.77 -4.76
CA SER A 63 -17.40 10.61 -5.04
C SER A 63 -16.00 11.04 -5.50
N VAL A 64 -15.01 10.19 -5.24
CA VAL A 64 -13.67 10.22 -5.87
C VAL A 64 -13.15 8.79 -6.02
N VAL A 65 -12.28 8.54 -7.00
CA VAL A 65 -11.57 7.27 -7.12
C VAL A 65 -10.07 7.47 -6.85
N PHE A 66 -9.53 6.74 -5.88
CA PHE A 66 -8.11 6.74 -5.54
C PHE A 66 -7.45 5.40 -5.90
N ALA A 67 -6.27 5.46 -6.51
CA ALA A 67 -5.39 4.32 -6.75
C ALA A 67 -4.07 4.56 -6.00
N GLY A 68 -3.60 3.56 -5.25
CA GLY A 68 -2.46 3.71 -4.34
C GLY A 68 -1.79 2.39 -3.99
N GLY A 69 -1.73 1.44 -4.92
CA GLY A 69 -1.28 0.08 -4.66
C GLY A 69 -2.42 -0.92 -4.54
N CYS A 70 -2.21 -2.02 -3.82
CA CYS A 70 -3.25 -3.02 -3.60
C CYS A 70 -4.52 -2.36 -3.00
N PHE A 71 -5.64 -2.55 -3.69
CA PHE A 71 -6.90 -1.92 -3.30
C PHE A 71 -7.48 -2.44 -1.98
N TRP A 72 -7.01 -3.56 -1.42
CA TRP A 72 -7.50 -4.09 -0.14
C TRP A 72 -7.14 -3.15 0.99
N GLY A 73 -5.87 -2.71 1.00
CA GLY A 73 -5.34 -1.69 1.90
C GLY A 73 -6.11 -0.38 1.81
N VAL A 74 -6.22 0.14 0.59
CA VAL A 74 -6.88 1.42 0.32
C VAL A 74 -8.36 1.36 0.71
N GLN A 75 -9.06 0.27 0.36
CA GLN A 75 -10.46 0.09 0.71
C GLN A 75 -10.61 0.07 2.23
N GLY A 76 -9.85 -0.77 2.94
CA GLY A 76 -9.95 -0.84 4.41
C GLY A 76 -9.71 0.52 5.07
N VAL A 77 -8.70 1.28 4.63
CA VAL A 77 -8.45 2.64 5.16
C VAL A 77 -9.69 3.51 5.04
N PHE A 78 -10.29 3.63 3.84
CA PHE A 78 -11.45 4.51 3.65
C PHE A 78 -12.74 3.96 4.24
N GLN A 79 -12.87 2.64 4.40
CA GLN A 79 -13.99 2.04 5.14
C GLN A 79 -14.00 2.48 6.61
N HIS A 80 -12.86 2.84 7.18
CA HIS A 80 -12.72 3.33 8.56
C HIS A 80 -12.74 4.86 8.69
N VAL A 81 -13.08 5.61 7.64
CA VAL A 81 -13.23 7.07 7.69
C VAL A 81 -14.70 7.48 7.93
N LYS A 82 -14.96 8.26 8.98
CA LYS A 82 -16.26 8.90 9.25
C LYS A 82 -16.65 9.82 8.09
N GLY A 83 -17.91 9.83 7.73
CA GLY A 83 -18.40 10.52 6.54
C GLY A 83 -18.26 9.72 5.24
N VAL A 84 -17.41 8.68 5.18
CA VAL A 84 -17.43 7.72 4.05
C VAL A 84 -18.61 6.76 4.22
N SER A 85 -19.44 6.72 3.19
CA SER A 85 -20.65 5.89 3.09
C SER A 85 -20.44 4.60 2.32
N ASN A 86 -19.46 4.56 1.41
CA ASN A 86 -19.12 3.37 0.63
C ASN A 86 -17.68 3.48 0.11
N ALA A 87 -16.97 2.35 0.01
CA ALA A 87 -15.63 2.26 -0.55
C ALA A 87 -15.51 0.96 -1.35
N VAL A 88 -15.59 1.04 -2.68
CA VAL A 88 -15.66 -0.12 -3.58
C VAL A 88 -14.33 -0.31 -4.29
N SER A 89 -13.72 -1.49 -4.13
CA SER A 89 -12.53 -1.89 -4.88
C SER A 89 -12.86 -2.16 -6.34
N GLY A 90 -11.97 -1.79 -7.26
CA GLY A 90 -12.18 -1.96 -8.69
C GLY A 90 -11.00 -1.55 -9.55
N TYR A 91 -11.27 -1.46 -10.84
CA TYR A 91 -10.30 -1.23 -11.90
C TYR A 91 -10.66 0.03 -12.69
N ILE A 92 -9.68 0.87 -13.04
CA ILE A 92 -9.90 2.12 -13.80
C ILE A 92 -8.70 2.48 -14.68
N GLY A 93 -8.94 3.10 -15.84
CA GLY A 93 -7.90 3.53 -16.79
C GLY A 93 -7.70 2.63 -18.01
N GLY A 94 -8.18 1.39 -17.95
CA GLY A 94 -8.26 0.46 -19.09
C GLY A 94 -9.68 0.31 -19.65
N SER A 95 -9.90 -0.75 -20.43
CA SER A 95 -11.17 -1.00 -21.12
C SER A 95 -12.12 -1.91 -20.34
N ALA A 96 -13.42 -1.87 -20.62
CA ALA A 96 -14.37 -2.81 -20.01
C ALA A 96 -14.01 -4.29 -20.28
N ALA A 97 -13.46 -4.60 -21.46
CA ALA A 97 -13.18 -5.97 -21.89
C ALA A 97 -12.06 -6.67 -21.09
N ASN A 98 -11.23 -5.91 -20.38
CA ASN A 98 -10.08 -6.42 -19.63
C ASN A 98 -10.11 -6.05 -18.13
N ALA A 99 -11.23 -5.52 -17.63
CA ALA A 99 -11.46 -5.21 -16.22
C ALA A 99 -11.86 -6.45 -15.39
N ARG A 100 -10.95 -7.43 -15.30
CA ARG A 100 -11.07 -8.62 -14.44
C ARG A 100 -9.73 -8.95 -13.81
N TYR A 101 -9.74 -9.48 -12.59
CA TYR A 101 -8.53 -9.61 -11.78
C TYR A 101 -7.39 -10.36 -12.49
N GLU A 102 -7.69 -11.47 -13.15
CA GLU A 102 -6.67 -12.31 -13.79
C GLU A 102 -5.98 -11.61 -14.97
N ARG A 103 -6.61 -10.58 -15.54
CA ARG A 103 -6.03 -9.76 -16.60
C ARG A 103 -5.30 -8.57 -16.03
N VAL A 104 -5.91 -7.90 -15.04
CA VAL A 104 -5.33 -6.69 -14.42
C VAL A 104 -4.07 -7.01 -13.63
N SER A 105 -4.04 -8.12 -12.91
CA SER A 105 -2.85 -8.59 -12.17
C SER A 105 -1.62 -8.82 -13.06
N GLY A 106 -1.83 -9.11 -14.35
CA GLY A 106 -0.76 -9.21 -15.35
C GLY A 106 -0.15 -7.87 -15.79
N GLY A 107 -0.73 -6.73 -15.41
CA GLY A 107 -0.16 -5.39 -15.60
C GLY A 107 -0.22 -4.81 -17.03
N GLN A 108 -0.84 -5.51 -17.98
CA GLN A 108 -0.88 -5.12 -19.41
C GLN A 108 -2.20 -4.48 -19.85
N THR A 109 -3.14 -4.24 -18.93
CA THR A 109 -4.49 -3.77 -19.27
C THR A 109 -4.65 -2.26 -19.29
N GLY A 110 -3.68 -1.53 -18.73
CA GLY A 110 -3.77 -0.09 -18.45
C GLY A 110 -4.57 0.26 -17.19
N HIS A 111 -5.25 -0.72 -16.58
CA HIS A 111 -5.97 -0.49 -15.33
C HIS A 111 -5.04 -0.19 -14.17
N ALA A 112 -5.47 0.67 -13.25
CA ALA A 112 -5.05 0.67 -11.86
C ALA A 112 -6.04 -0.14 -11.03
N GLU A 113 -5.54 -0.83 -10.00
CA GLU A 113 -6.35 -1.12 -8.83
C GLU A 113 -6.68 0.18 -8.11
N ALA A 114 -7.95 0.39 -7.84
CA ALA A 114 -8.45 1.63 -7.30
C ALA A 114 -9.68 1.40 -6.41
N VAL A 115 -10.03 2.42 -5.63
CA VAL A 115 -11.19 2.41 -4.75
C VAL A 115 -12.05 3.62 -5.06
N LYS A 116 -13.32 3.37 -5.42
CA LYS A 116 -14.34 4.41 -5.51
C LYS A 116 -14.89 4.68 -4.11
N ILE A 117 -14.72 5.90 -3.65
CA ILE A 117 -15.13 6.36 -2.32
C ILE A 117 -16.33 7.28 -2.50
N ASP A 118 -17.45 6.92 -1.87
CA ASP A 118 -18.64 7.74 -1.79
C ASP A 118 -18.76 8.32 -0.36
N TYR A 119 -18.88 9.63 -0.22
CA TYR A 119 -18.80 10.31 1.07
C TYR A 119 -19.78 11.48 1.19
N ASP A 120 -20.04 11.92 2.42
CA ASP A 120 -20.78 13.14 2.76
C ASP A 120 -19.78 14.29 3.02
N PRO A 121 -19.64 15.27 2.11
CA PRO A 121 -18.73 16.41 2.26
C PRO A 121 -18.91 17.24 3.53
N ARG A 122 -20.09 17.17 4.16
CA ARG A 122 -20.39 17.88 5.41
C ARG A 122 -19.78 17.20 6.63
N GLN A 123 -19.39 15.93 6.51
CA GLN A 123 -18.77 15.14 7.57
C GLN A 123 -17.26 14.93 7.34
N VAL A 124 -16.84 14.78 6.08
CA VAL A 124 -15.43 14.68 5.68
C VAL A 124 -15.21 15.43 4.38
N SER A 125 -14.26 16.37 4.36
CA SER A 125 -13.96 17.14 3.16
C SER A 125 -13.10 16.34 2.18
N TYR A 126 -13.16 16.73 0.90
CA TYR A 126 -12.25 16.19 -0.11
C TYR A 126 -10.78 16.34 0.28
N GLY A 127 -10.41 17.50 0.83
CA GLY A 127 -9.06 17.74 1.35
C GLY A 127 -8.66 16.74 2.44
N GLN A 128 -9.56 16.43 3.38
CA GLN A 128 -9.29 15.44 4.43
C GLN A 128 -9.10 14.03 3.83
N LEU A 129 -9.89 13.65 2.83
CA LEU A 129 -9.70 12.38 2.11
C LEU A 129 -8.33 12.32 1.41
N MET A 130 -7.89 13.42 0.79
CA MET A 130 -6.54 13.50 0.21
C MET A 130 -5.46 13.42 1.29
N GLN A 131 -5.64 14.10 2.43
CA GLN A 131 -4.68 14.03 3.53
C GLN A 131 -4.54 12.59 4.03
N VAL A 132 -5.64 11.84 4.18
CA VAL A 132 -5.62 10.40 4.51
C VAL A 132 -4.93 9.59 3.40
N PHE A 133 -5.27 9.84 2.14
CA PHE A 133 -4.68 9.15 0.99
C PHE A 133 -3.15 9.27 0.99
N PHE A 134 -2.63 10.49 1.06
CA PHE A 134 -1.20 10.76 1.03
C PHE A 134 -0.47 10.33 2.33
N SER A 135 -1.12 10.35 3.49
CA SER A 135 -0.44 10.08 4.77
C SER A 135 -0.40 8.60 5.16
N VAL A 136 -1.47 7.84 4.90
CA VAL A 136 -1.61 6.48 5.45
C VAL A 136 -2.01 5.43 4.43
N ALA A 137 -2.60 5.78 3.28
CA ALA A 137 -3.06 4.78 2.33
C ALA A 137 -1.89 4.16 1.54
N HIS A 138 -0.89 4.98 1.17
CA HIS A 138 0.23 4.56 0.32
C HIS A 138 1.40 5.57 0.34
N ASP A 139 2.55 5.17 -0.22
CA ASP A 139 3.66 6.07 -0.56
C ASP A 139 3.45 6.68 -1.97
N PRO A 140 3.24 8.00 -2.10
CA PRO A 140 2.95 8.65 -3.37
C PRO A 140 4.19 8.95 -4.22
N THR A 141 5.38 8.58 -3.77
CA THR A 141 6.66 8.78 -4.48
C THR A 141 7.08 7.53 -5.27
N GLN A 142 6.42 6.40 -5.03
CA GLN A 142 6.71 5.13 -5.68
C GLN A 142 6.04 5.05 -7.05
N LEU A 143 6.85 5.18 -8.11
CA LEU A 143 6.37 5.05 -9.48
C LEU A 143 6.04 3.59 -9.82
N ASN A 144 4.78 3.33 -10.21
CA ASN A 144 4.29 2.03 -10.65
C ASN A 144 4.61 0.87 -9.68
N ARG A 145 4.54 1.15 -8.38
CA ARG A 145 4.66 0.14 -7.32
C ARG A 145 4.11 0.67 -6.00
N GLN A 146 3.80 -0.22 -5.08
CA GLN A 146 3.58 0.12 -3.68
C GLN A 146 4.09 -1.00 -2.78
N GLY A 147 5.14 -0.72 -2.00
CA GLY A 147 5.77 -1.73 -1.14
C GLY A 147 6.21 -2.96 -1.95
N PRO A 148 5.68 -4.16 -1.67
CA PRO A 148 6.04 -5.39 -2.39
C PRO A 148 5.40 -5.51 -3.78
N ASP A 149 4.41 -4.67 -4.10
CA ASP A 149 3.60 -4.82 -5.30
C ASP A 149 4.18 -3.98 -6.45
N HIS A 150 4.62 -4.64 -7.52
CA HIS A 150 5.25 -3.98 -8.67
C HIS A 150 4.38 -4.07 -9.92
N GLY A 151 4.16 -2.94 -10.58
CA GLY A 151 3.40 -2.86 -11.82
C GLY A 151 2.56 -1.60 -11.94
N SER A 152 2.22 -1.22 -13.18
CA SER A 152 1.42 -0.03 -13.45
C SER A 152 0.03 -0.07 -12.81
N GLN A 153 -0.49 -1.27 -12.53
CA GLN A 153 -1.74 -1.48 -11.81
C GLN A 153 -1.70 -1.01 -10.35
N TYR A 154 -0.52 -0.84 -9.78
CA TYR A 154 -0.31 -0.38 -8.40
C TYR A 154 0.12 1.09 -8.31
N ARG A 155 0.02 1.84 -9.40
CA ARG A 155 0.42 3.26 -9.46
C ARG A 155 -0.41 4.14 -8.53
N SER A 156 0.19 5.24 -8.07
CA SER A 156 -0.52 6.32 -7.41
C SER A 156 -1.29 7.17 -8.42
N ALA A 157 -2.61 7.30 -8.28
CA ALA A 157 -3.43 8.17 -9.10
C ALA A 157 -4.72 8.61 -8.40
N ILE A 158 -5.21 9.79 -8.79
CA ILE A 158 -6.51 10.33 -8.41
C ILE A 158 -7.33 10.49 -9.70
N PHE A 159 -8.49 9.83 -9.76
CA PHE A 159 -9.41 9.94 -10.88
C PHE A 159 -10.65 10.72 -10.46
N THR A 160 -10.92 11.83 -11.16
CA THR A 160 -12.10 12.66 -10.91
C THR A 160 -12.46 13.53 -12.12
N ASP A 161 -13.76 13.67 -12.37
CA ASP A 161 -14.34 14.57 -13.37
C ASP A 161 -14.81 15.90 -12.76
N ASP A 162 -14.73 16.06 -11.44
CA ASP A 162 -15.06 17.33 -10.77
C ASP A 162 -13.86 18.30 -10.86
N ALA A 163 -14.06 19.43 -11.55
CA ALA A 163 -13.04 20.45 -11.73
C ALA A 163 -12.53 21.05 -10.41
N ARG A 164 -13.37 21.16 -9.37
CA ARG A 164 -12.98 21.61 -8.02
C ARG A 164 -12.06 20.60 -7.37
N GLN A 165 -12.40 19.30 -7.45
CA GLN A 165 -11.53 18.24 -6.94
C GLN A 165 -10.19 18.23 -7.68
N GLN A 166 -10.17 18.38 -9.01
CA GLN A 166 -8.90 18.45 -9.77
C GLN A 166 -8.02 19.64 -9.36
N ALA A 167 -8.62 20.83 -9.17
CA ALA A 167 -7.90 22.01 -8.70
C ALA A 167 -7.34 21.78 -7.29
N ALA A 168 -8.15 21.22 -6.40
CA ALA A 168 -7.76 20.87 -5.04
C ALA A 168 -6.63 19.83 -5.00
N SER A 169 -6.66 18.79 -5.85
CA SER A 169 -5.57 17.80 -5.92
C SER A 169 -4.26 18.45 -6.35
N ARG A 170 -4.28 19.32 -7.36
CA ARG A 170 -3.08 20.07 -7.79
C ARG A 170 -2.55 20.94 -6.66
N ALA A 171 -3.44 21.69 -6.01
CA ALA A 171 -3.08 22.57 -4.90
C ALA A 171 -2.47 21.79 -3.73
N TYR A 172 -3.05 20.64 -3.37
CA TYR A 172 -2.53 19.85 -2.26
C TYR A 172 -1.19 19.18 -2.57
N ILE A 173 -1.02 18.63 -3.78
CA ILE A 173 0.29 18.10 -4.21
C ILE A 173 1.36 19.21 -4.17
N ALA A 174 1.03 20.42 -4.65
CA ALA A 174 1.93 21.56 -4.58
C ALA A 174 2.24 21.97 -3.13
N GLN A 175 1.24 22.00 -2.25
CA GLN A 175 1.41 22.29 -0.82
C GLN A 175 2.35 21.28 -0.15
N LEU A 176 2.18 19.97 -0.42
CA LEU A 176 3.05 18.92 0.11
C LEU A 176 4.50 19.05 -0.40
N GLY A 177 4.66 19.42 -1.68
CA GLY A 177 5.96 19.71 -2.28
C GLY A 177 6.67 20.90 -1.63
N GLN A 178 5.95 22.02 -1.43
CA GLN A 178 6.49 23.22 -0.75
C GLN A 178 6.87 22.93 0.71
N ALA A 179 6.10 22.10 1.39
CA ALA A 179 6.37 21.70 2.77
C ALA A 179 7.53 20.69 2.89
N GLY A 180 8.07 20.18 1.77
CA GLY A 180 9.10 19.13 1.80
C GLY A 180 8.61 17.86 2.49
N SER A 181 7.33 17.53 2.36
CA SER A 181 6.69 16.43 3.12
C SER A 181 7.19 15.04 2.72
N TYR A 182 7.84 14.92 1.56
CA TYR A 182 8.45 13.67 1.10
C TYR A 182 9.89 13.92 0.65
N ARG A 183 10.74 12.90 0.86
CA ARG A 183 12.15 12.92 0.44
C ARG A 183 12.32 12.82 -1.08
N ALA A 184 11.31 12.31 -1.77
CA ALA A 184 11.27 12.15 -3.22
C ALA A 184 10.02 12.85 -3.81
N PRO A 185 10.03 13.22 -5.10
CA PRO A 185 8.89 13.85 -5.74
C PRO A 185 7.62 12.98 -5.68
N ILE A 186 6.47 13.62 -5.48
CA ILE A 186 5.16 12.97 -5.63
C ILE A 186 4.93 12.66 -7.11
N VAL A 187 4.68 11.39 -7.44
CA VAL A 187 4.44 10.91 -8.82
C VAL A 187 2.96 10.58 -9.08
N THR A 188 2.08 11.07 -8.21
CA THR A 188 0.64 10.82 -8.28
C THR A 188 0.03 11.44 -9.53
N GLN A 189 -0.65 10.63 -10.34
CA GLN A 189 -1.31 11.08 -11.56
C GLN A 189 -2.67 11.71 -11.24
N LEU A 190 -3.04 12.78 -11.94
CA LEU A 190 -4.39 13.35 -11.90
C LEU A 190 -5.06 13.07 -13.25
N VAL A 191 -6.16 12.32 -13.23
CA VAL A 191 -6.77 11.76 -14.44
C VAL A 191 -8.28 12.01 -14.46
N SER A 192 -8.83 12.31 -15.64
CA SER A 192 -10.25 12.50 -15.87
C SER A 192 -10.75 11.64 -17.04
N GLY A 193 -12.06 11.53 -17.19
CA GLY A 193 -12.74 10.86 -18.32
C GLY A 193 -12.59 9.34 -18.32
N GLN A 194 -12.26 8.73 -17.17
CA GLN A 194 -12.04 7.29 -17.06
C GLN A 194 -13.21 6.60 -16.36
N ARG A 195 -13.62 5.45 -16.92
CA ARG A 195 -14.69 4.64 -16.33
C ARG A 195 -14.13 3.70 -15.25
N PHE A 196 -14.79 3.70 -14.10
CA PHE A 196 -14.54 2.74 -13.02
C PHE A 196 -15.32 1.44 -13.24
N TYR A 197 -14.67 0.31 -13.02
CA TYR A 197 -15.26 -1.03 -13.10
C TYR A 197 -15.10 -1.72 -11.73
N PRO A 198 -16.19 -2.00 -10.99
CA PRO A 198 -16.09 -2.72 -9.73
C PRO A 198 -15.39 -4.08 -9.90
N ALA A 199 -14.50 -4.41 -8.97
CA ALA A 199 -13.88 -5.72 -8.90
C ALA A 199 -14.87 -6.77 -8.42
N GLU A 200 -14.51 -8.03 -8.62
CA GLU A 200 -15.24 -9.21 -8.20
C GLU A 200 -15.53 -9.18 -6.70
N SER A 201 -16.66 -9.78 -6.30
CA SER A 201 -17.14 -9.70 -4.91
C SER A 201 -16.12 -10.22 -3.89
N TYR A 202 -15.32 -11.23 -4.25
CA TYR A 202 -14.29 -11.79 -3.36
C TYR A 202 -13.16 -10.82 -3.03
N HIS A 203 -13.02 -9.70 -3.76
CA HIS A 203 -12.08 -8.63 -3.41
C HIS A 203 -12.69 -7.55 -2.51
N GLN A 204 -14.01 -7.52 -2.35
CA GLN A 204 -14.69 -6.51 -1.54
C GLN A 204 -14.58 -6.89 -0.06
N ASN A 205 -14.31 -5.90 0.79
CA ASN A 205 -14.17 -6.05 2.23
C ASN A 205 -13.03 -7.02 2.63
N TYR A 206 -12.05 -7.24 1.76
CA TYR A 206 -11.05 -8.31 1.95
C TYR A 206 -10.27 -8.17 3.26
N MET A 207 -9.83 -6.95 3.60
CA MET A 207 -9.13 -6.69 4.88
C MET A 207 -9.99 -7.04 6.10
N THR A 208 -11.28 -6.72 6.06
CA THR A 208 -12.23 -7.02 7.14
C THR A 208 -12.52 -8.51 7.23
N ASN A 209 -12.66 -9.19 6.10
CA ASN A 209 -13.00 -10.61 6.04
C ASN A 209 -11.81 -11.52 6.39
N TYR A 210 -10.59 -11.09 6.07
CA TYR A 210 -9.37 -11.87 6.25
C TYR A 210 -8.28 -11.09 7.01
N PRO A 211 -8.54 -10.60 8.24
CA PRO A 211 -7.61 -9.74 8.97
C PRO A 211 -6.31 -10.47 9.37
N GLN A 212 -6.32 -11.81 9.36
CA GLN A 212 -5.16 -12.65 9.69
C GLN A 212 -4.33 -13.05 8.47
N ALA A 213 -4.76 -12.71 7.25
CA ALA A 213 -3.97 -12.96 6.05
C ALA A 213 -2.60 -12.27 6.19
N ALA A 214 -1.52 -12.97 5.86
CA ALA A 214 -0.16 -12.48 6.06
C ALA A 214 0.07 -11.12 5.38
N TYR A 215 -0.44 -10.98 4.15
CA TYR A 215 -0.40 -9.73 3.40
C TYR A 215 -1.07 -8.59 4.16
N ILE A 216 -2.31 -8.79 4.63
CA ILE A 216 -3.06 -7.79 5.41
C ILE A 216 -2.29 -7.41 6.67
N ARG A 217 -1.81 -8.39 7.44
CA ARG A 217 -1.11 -8.14 8.70
C ARG A 217 0.16 -7.30 8.51
N TYR A 218 0.91 -7.55 7.44
CA TYR A 218 2.20 -6.94 7.23
C TYR A 218 2.10 -5.58 6.52
N TYR A 219 1.24 -5.47 5.50
CA TYR A 219 1.20 -4.28 4.63
C TYR A 219 0.03 -3.35 4.91
N ASP A 220 -1.10 -3.84 5.43
CA ASP A 220 -2.34 -3.05 5.48
C ASP A 220 -2.85 -2.74 6.89
N ALA A 221 -2.76 -3.67 7.83
CA ALA A 221 -3.13 -3.43 9.23
C ALA A 221 -2.34 -2.25 9.86
N PRO A 222 -1.04 -2.04 9.55
CA PRO A 222 -0.33 -0.84 9.99
C PRO A 222 -0.96 0.47 9.48
N LYS A 223 -1.58 0.47 8.29
CA LYS A 223 -2.25 1.65 7.73
C LYS A 223 -3.47 2.04 8.56
N LEU A 224 -4.26 1.05 9.02
CA LEU A 224 -5.40 1.31 9.92
C LEU A 224 -4.95 1.84 11.28
N ALA A 225 -3.88 1.28 11.84
CA ALA A 225 -3.30 1.79 13.08
C ALA A 225 -2.82 3.23 12.93
N ALA A 226 -2.17 3.55 11.80
CA ALA A 226 -1.75 4.91 11.47
C ALA A 226 -2.95 5.85 11.28
N LEU A 227 -4.02 5.43 10.61
CA LEU A 227 -5.25 6.21 10.45
C LEU A 227 -5.85 6.57 11.82
N ALA A 228 -6.01 5.58 12.71
CA ALA A 228 -6.55 5.80 14.05
C ALA A 228 -5.69 6.74 14.90
N LYS A 229 -4.36 6.65 14.75
CA LYS A 229 -3.40 7.48 15.48
C LYS A 229 -3.33 8.92 14.95
N GLN A 230 -3.28 9.10 13.63
CA GLN A 230 -3.06 10.40 12.99
C GLN A 230 -4.36 11.19 12.80
N PHE A 231 -5.49 10.49 12.62
CA PHE A 231 -6.80 11.11 12.34
C PHE A 231 -7.89 10.61 13.28
N PRO A 232 -7.72 10.70 14.62
CA PRO A 232 -8.71 10.17 15.58
C PRO A 232 -10.10 10.78 15.42
N ALA A 233 -10.20 12.03 14.97
CA ALA A 233 -11.47 12.69 14.68
C ALA A 233 -12.19 12.03 13.49
N LEU A 234 -11.46 11.65 12.44
CA LEU A 234 -12.01 11.01 11.24
C LEU A 234 -12.14 9.49 11.38
N TYR A 235 -11.42 8.86 12.29
CA TYR A 235 -11.45 7.41 12.43
C TYR A 235 -12.75 6.91 13.06
N ARG A 236 -13.32 5.85 12.48
CA ARG A 236 -14.35 4.99 13.11
C ARG A 236 -13.84 3.56 13.26
N ARG A 237 -14.21 2.94 14.39
CA ARG A 237 -13.80 1.56 14.71
C ARG A 237 -14.40 0.55 13.74
N ASP A 238 -15.68 0.70 13.40
CA ASP A 238 -16.38 -0.24 12.55
C ASP A 238 -16.32 0.21 11.08
N ALA A 239 -15.92 -0.71 10.20
CA ALA A 239 -15.84 -0.46 8.77
C ALA A 239 -17.25 -0.31 8.15
N VAL A 240 -17.43 0.60 7.19
CA VAL A 240 -18.60 0.54 6.29
C VAL A 240 -18.35 -0.50 5.22
N LEU A 241 -19.13 -1.59 5.24
CA LEU A 241 -18.92 -2.70 4.32
C LEU A 241 -19.70 -2.48 3.03
N VAL A 242 -19.06 -2.85 1.91
CA VAL A 242 -19.74 -2.94 0.62
C VAL A 242 -20.79 -4.04 0.73
N PRO A 243 -22.07 -3.78 0.42
CA PRO A 243 -23.10 -4.81 0.43
C PRO A 243 -22.78 -5.90 -0.58
N MET A 244 -22.70 -7.15 -0.11
CA MET A 244 -22.56 -8.32 -0.97
C MET A 244 -23.95 -8.64 -1.53
N ARG A 245 -24.10 -8.62 -2.86
CA ARG A 245 -25.32 -9.04 -3.55
C ARG A 245 -25.23 -10.50 -3.95
#